data_AF-A0A929XEP8-F1
#
_entry.id   AF-A0A929XEP8-F1
#
_cell.length_a   1.000
_cell.length_b   1.000
_cell.length_c   1.000
_cell.angle_alpha   90.00
_cell.angle_beta   90.00
_cell.angle_gamma   90.00
#
_symmetry.space_group_name_H-M   'P 1'
#
loop_
_entity.id
_entity.type
_entity.pdbx_description
1 polymer ?
#
loop_
_entity_poly.entity_id
_entity_poly.type
_entity_poly.pdbx_seq_one_letter_code
_entity_poly.pdbx_strand_id
1 'polypeptide(L)'
;MNIYKYDRDTKEELKIASESERLLNELLDYLEKRNVKALFVVSPYQQIKREKMQFNYIEKIVKSRNQDFLDSNDYIDQMKLDFTYDFYNGSHVNIYGAEKYTKFLSEYLIKKYSLPDRRKERKYQKDFNFLIPKWKENVEKIKKEIEAIKQTKTYLEDIEIRKNINS
;
A
#
# COMPACT_ATOMS: atom_id res chain seq x y z
N MET A 1 -20.38 -11.57 -1.29
CA MET A 1 -19.58 -11.65 -2.53
C MET A 1 -18.89 -10.32 -2.64
N ASN A 2 -17.55 -10.27 -2.63
CA ASN A 2 -16.81 -9.01 -2.45
C ASN A 2 -16.89 -8.17 -3.74
N ILE A 3 -17.85 -7.23 -3.81
CA ILE A 3 -18.17 -6.45 -5.02
C ILE A 3 -16.98 -5.64 -5.56
N TYR A 4 -16.01 -5.29 -4.70
CA TYR A 4 -14.77 -4.64 -5.14
C TYR A 4 -13.84 -5.51 -5.97
N LYS A 5 -13.93 -6.85 -5.88
CA LYS A 5 -12.96 -7.76 -6.52
C LYS A 5 -13.17 -7.89 -8.03
N TYR A 6 -14.43 -7.91 -8.50
CA TYR A 6 -14.73 -8.26 -9.89
C TYR A 6 -14.94 -7.05 -10.81
N ASP A 7 -15.29 -5.88 -10.28
CA ASP A 7 -15.55 -4.72 -11.13
C ASP A 7 -14.28 -3.90 -11.43
N ARG A 8 -13.25 -4.00 -10.57
CA ARG A 8 -12.04 -3.18 -10.71
C ARG A 8 -11.02 -3.69 -11.71
N ASP A 9 -10.94 -5.01 -11.93
CA ASP A 9 -9.87 -5.60 -12.73
C ASP A 9 -10.08 -5.24 -14.21
N THR A 10 -9.09 -4.58 -14.79
CA THR A 10 -9.15 -4.10 -16.17
C THR A 10 -7.75 -3.83 -16.71
N LYS A 11 -7.62 -3.97 -18.03
CA LYS A 11 -6.44 -3.57 -18.81
C LYS A 11 -6.63 -2.22 -19.50
N GLU A 12 -7.81 -1.63 -19.37
CA GLU A 12 -8.09 -0.32 -19.94
C GLU A 12 -7.20 0.74 -19.27
N GLU A 13 -6.88 1.79 -20.02
CA GLU A 13 -6.09 2.93 -19.56
C GLU A 13 -6.98 4.18 -19.53
N LEU A 14 -6.84 5.00 -18.49
CA LEU A 14 -7.48 6.31 -18.41
C LEU A 14 -6.43 7.35 -18.12
N LYS A 15 -6.34 8.35 -19.00
CA LYS A 15 -5.40 9.46 -18.83
C LYS A 15 -5.67 10.19 -17.50
N ILE A 16 -4.61 10.47 -16.75
CA ILE A 16 -4.68 11.28 -15.53
C ILE A 16 -4.78 12.78 -15.87
N ALA A 17 -5.07 13.62 -14.89
CA ALA A 17 -5.13 15.06 -15.09
C ALA A 17 -3.80 15.59 -15.67
N SER A 18 -3.87 16.52 -16.63
CA SER A 18 -2.68 17.03 -17.35
C SER A 18 -1.59 17.53 -16.42
N GLU A 19 -1.97 18.17 -15.31
CA GLU A 19 -1.03 18.66 -14.31
C GLU A 19 -0.31 17.52 -13.56
N SER A 20 -1.03 16.45 -13.21
CA SER A 20 -0.44 15.26 -12.59
C SER A 20 0.52 14.54 -13.54
N GLU A 21 0.18 14.47 -14.84
CA GLU A 21 1.07 13.90 -15.86
C GLU A 21 2.33 14.75 -16.06
N ARG A 22 2.20 16.08 -16.06
CA ARG A 22 3.34 17.00 -16.13
C ARG A 22 4.30 16.75 -14.95
N LEU A 23 3.78 16.72 -13.73
CA LEU A 23 4.58 16.47 -12.52
C LEU A 23 5.22 15.08 -12.51
N LEU A 24 4.50 14.05 -12.97
CA LEU A 24 5.07 12.71 -13.13
C LEU A 24 6.27 12.71 -14.08
N ASN A 25 6.13 13.36 -15.24
CA ASN A 25 7.22 13.44 -16.22
C ASN A 25 8.42 14.25 -15.70
N GLU A 26 8.20 15.34 -14.97
CA GLU A 26 9.28 16.11 -14.35
C GLU A 26 10.05 15.30 -13.30
N LEU A 27 9.35 14.50 -12.50
CA LEU A 27 9.99 13.57 -11.57
C LEU A 27 10.81 12.50 -12.31
N LEU A 28 10.27 11.94 -13.39
CA LEU A 28 10.97 10.92 -14.19
C LEU A 28 12.22 11.51 -14.87
N ASP A 29 12.15 12.74 -15.40
CA ASP A 29 13.31 13.46 -15.94
C ASP A 29 14.38 13.69 -14.87
N TYR A 30 13.96 14.04 -13.65
CA TYR A 30 14.88 14.23 -12.53
C TYR A 30 15.59 12.93 -12.16
N LEU A 31 14.85 11.82 -12.08
CA LEU A 31 15.41 10.49 -11.80
C LEU A 31 16.39 10.05 -12.89
N GLU A 32 16.03 10.25 -14.16
CA GLU A 32 16.87 9.92 -15.32
C GLU A 32 18.17 10.74 -15.32
N LYS A 33 18.10 12.07 -15.15
CA LYS A 33 19.28 12.95 -15.06
C LYS A 33 20.25 12.55 -13.94
N ARG A 34 19.73 11.96 -12.85
CA ARG A 34 20.54 11.49 -11.71
C ARG A 34 20.91 10.01 -11.79
N ASN A 35 20.50 9.31 -12.84
CA ASN A 35 20.68 7.87 -12.99
C ASN A 35 20.17 7.08 -11.76
N VAL A 36 18.99 7.45 -11.25
CA VAL A 36 18.35 6.82 -10.08
C VAL A 36 17.22 5.91 -10.52
N LYS A 37 17.19 4.70 -9.94
CA LYS A 37 16.07 3.76 -10.05
C LYS A 37 15.11 3.96 -8.88
N ALA A 38 13.82 4.00 -9.19
CA ALA A 38 12.73 4.11 -8.23
C ALA A 38 11.71 3.00 -8.48
N LEU A 39 11.09 2.55 -7.39
CA LEU A 39 9.87 1.77 -7.40
C LEU A 39 8.71 2.70 -7.04
N PHE A 40 7.79 2.90 -7.97
CA PHE A 40 6.53 3.58 -7.72
C PHE A 40 5.53 2.56 -7.15
N VAL A 41 4.90 2.87 -6.02
CA VAL A 41 4.03 1.92 -5.32
C VAL A 41 2.66 2.54 -5.09
N VAL A 42 1.61 1.80 -5.46
CA VAL A 42 0.25 2.03 -4.97
C VAL A 42 0.06 1.18 -3.73
N SER A 43 -0.12 1.82 -2.58
CA SER A 43 -0.45 1.13 -1.32
C SER A 43 -1.87 0.56 -1.38
N PRO A 44 -2.19 -0.50 -0.62
CA PRO A 44 -3.50 -1.15 -0.70
C PRO A 44 -4.62 -0.27 -0.13
N TYR A 45 -5.73 -0.19 -0.85
CA TYR A 45 -6.97 0.48 -0.49
C TYR A 45 -8.17 -0.07 -1.30
N GLN A 46 -9.39 0.42 -1.03
CA GLN A 46 -10.60 0.04 -1.78
C GLN A 46 -10.63 0.74 -3.15
N GLN A 47 -9.68 0.40 -4.03
CA GLN A 47 -9.56 0.98 -5.38
C GLN A 47 -10.71 0.53 -6.29
N ILE A 48 -11.23 1.48 -7.07
CA ILE A 48 -12.28 1.26 -8.07
C ILE A 48 -11.72 1.13 -9.50
N LYS A 49 -12.53 0.62 -10.44
CA LYS A 49 -12.13 0.40 -11.85
C LYS A 49 -11.49 1.64 -12.50
N ARG A 50 -12.11 2.81 -12.33
CA ARG A 50 -11.62 4.06 -12.89
C ARG A 50 -10.19 4.39 -12.44
N GLU A 51 -9.89 4.16 -11.16
CA GLU A 51 -8.56 4.41 -10.59
C GLU A 51 -7.56 3.36 -11.10
N LYS A 52 -7.97 2.08 -11.22
CA LYS A 52 -7.14 1.05 -11.84
C LYS A 52 -6.71 1.46 -13.26
N MET A 53 -7.64 1.97 -14.06
CA MET A 53 -7.34 2.46 -15.41
C MET A 53 -6.31 3.60 -15.40
N GLN A 54 -6.39 4.49 -14.40
CA GLN A 54 -5.42 5.57 -14.23
C GLN A 54 -4.04 5.05 -13.81
N PHE A 55 -3.99 4.05 -12.92
CA PHE A 55 -2.71 3.43 -12.56
C PHE A 55 -2.10 2.60 -13.68
N ASN A 56 -2.90 1.93 -14.51
CA ASN A 56 -2.41 1.27 -15.73
C ASN A 56 -1.74 2.28 -16.67
N TYR A 57 -2.35 3.46 -16.83
CA TYR A 57 -1.79 4.56 -17.62
C TYR A 57 -0.47 5.09 -17.01
N ILE A 58 -0.42 5.29 -15.68
CA ILE A 58 0.80 5.69 -14.97
C ILE A 58 1.90 4.63 -15.12
N GLU A 59 1.57 3.35 -14.90
CA GLU A 59 2.49 2.22 -14.99
C GLU A 59 3.17 2.17 -16.35
N LYS A 60 2.43 2.40 -17.44
CA LYS A 60 2.97 2.46 -18.79
C LYS A 60 4.03 3.55 -18.94
N ILE A 61 3.76 4.76 -18.45
CA ILE A 61 4.72 5.90 -18.50
C ILE A 61 5.97 5.59 -17.66
N VAL A 62 5.77 5.09 -16.44
CA VAL A 62 6.86 4.77 -15.50
C VAL A 62 7.75 3.68 -16.09
N LYS A 63 7.17 2.60 -16.61
CA LYS A 63 7.91 1.50 -17.23
C LYS A 63 8.60 1.90 -18.54
N SER A 64 7.98 2.74 -19.37
CA SER A 64 8.64 3.24 -20.60
C SER A 64 9.88 4.09 -20.29
N ARG A 65 9.94 4.68 -19.09
CA ARG A 65 11.08 5.43 -18.56
C ARG A 65 12.04 4.57 -17.74
N ASN A 66 11.96 3.24 -17.88
CA ASN A 66 12.84 2.28 -17.23
C ASN A 66 12.79 2.38 -15.69
N GLN A 67 11.62 2.70 -15.12
CA GLN A 67 11.36 2.68 -13.69
C GLN A 67 10.41 1.52 -13.35
N ASP A 68 10.44 1.06 -12.10
CA ASP A 68 9.55 -0.01 -11.64
C ASP A 68 8.24 0.54 -11.09
N PHE A 69 7.18 -0.24 -11.22
CA PHE A 69 5.85 0.07 -10.69
C PHE A 69 5.26 -1.15 -9.99
N LEU A 70 4.55 -0.94 -8.88
CA LEU A 70 3.84 -1.97 -8.13
C LEU A 70 2.48 -1.43 -7.69
N ASP A 71 1.41 -1.92 -8.30
CA ASP A 71 0.07 -1.78 -7.72
C ASP A 71 -0.15 -2.89 -6.69
N SER A 72 0.01 -2.57 -5.40
CA SER A 72 -0.14 -3.58 -4.34
C SER A 72 -1.58 -4.10 -4.24
N ASN A 73 -2.53 -3.38 -4.83
CA ASN A 73 -3.90 -3.84 -4.81
C ASN A 73 -4.16 -5.07 -5.71
N ASP A 74 -3.26 -5.36 -6.65
CA ASP A 74 -3.31 -6.60 -7.44
C ASP A 74 -2.96 -7.84 -6.57
N TYR A 75 -2.52 -7.61 -5.33
CA TYR A 75 -2.03 -8.63 -4.41
C TYR A 75 -2.86 -8.72 -3.11
N ILE A 76 -4.07 -8.16 -3.07
CA ILE A 76 -4.96 -8.20 -1.89
C ILE A 76 -5.19 -9.64 -1.38
N ASP A 77 -5.48 -10.57 -2.30
CA ASP A 77 -5.68 -11.98 -1.95
C ASP A 77 -4.39 -12.62 -1.41
N GLN A 78 -3.25 -12.34 -2.02
CA GLN A 78 -1.96 -12.85 -1.57
C GLN A 78 -1.61 -12.34 -0.17
N MET A 79 -1.91 -11.08 0.11
CA MET A 79 -1.75 -10.47 1.42
C MET A 79 -2.78 -10.95 2.45
N LYS A 80 -3.88 -11.58 2.00
CA LYS A 80 -5.05 -11.91 2.81
C LYS A 80 -5.59 -10.69 3.55
N LEU A 81 -5.66 -9.56 2.84
CA LEU A 81 -6.23 -8.32 3.36
C LEU A 81 -7.76 -8.41 3.35
N ASP A 82 -8.37 -8.13 4.51
CA ASP A 82 -9.80 -8.09 4.72
C ASP A 82 -10.27 -6.63 4.78
N PHE A 83 -11.06 -6.20 3.79
CA PHE A 83 -11.57 -4.83 3.72
C PHE A 83 -12.45 -4.41 4.91
N THR A 84 -13.00 -5.37 5.65
CA THR A 84 -13.82 -5.10 6.84
C THR A 84 -12.93 -4.82 8.05
N TYR A 85 -11.92 -5.66 8.27
CA TYR A 85 -11.16 -5.70 9.53
C TYR A 85 -9.76 -5.08 9.47
N ASP A 86 -9.14 -5.03 8.30
CA ASP A 86 -7.75 -4.57 8.14
C ASP A 86 -7.63 -3.10 7.72
N PHE A 87 -8.77 -2.40 7.62
CA PHE A 87 -8.83 -1.03 7.18
C PHE A 87 -9.34 -0.09 8.27
N TYR A 88 -8.69 1.07 8.40
CA TYR A 88 -9.18 2.16 9.23
C TYR A 88 -10.35 2.85 8.53
N ASN A 89 -10.21 3.07 7.21
CA ASN A 89 -11.26 3.57 6.31
C ASN A 89 -11.00 3.05 4.88
N GLY A 90 -11.84 3.43 3.91
CA GLY A 90 -11.73 2.95 2.52
C GLY A 90 -10.39 3.26 1.83
N SER A 91 -9.64 4.24 2.32
CA SER A 91 -8.36 4.68 1.74
C SER A 91 -7.12 4.21 2.51
N HIS A 92 -7.27 3.76 3.76
CA HIS A 92 -6.14 3.50 4.66
C HIS A 92 -6.31 2.20 5.44
N VAL A 93 -5.27 1.36 5.40
CA VAL A 93 -5.15 0.21 6.29
C VAL A 93 -5.06 0.65 7.76
N ASN A 94 -5.58 -0.17 8.67
CA ASN A 94 -5.29 -0.03 10.10
C ASN A 94 -4.01 -0.81 10.46
N ILE A 95 -3.70 -0.96 11.75
CA ILE A 95 -2.46 -1.62 12.19
C ILE A 95 -2.36 -3.09 11.73
N TYR A 96 -3.47 -3.82 11.66
CA TYR A 96 -3.49 -5.22 11.21
C TYR A 96 -3.22 -5.31 9.70
N GLY A 97 -3.86 -4.43 8.91
CA GLY A 97 -3.59 -4.35 7.48
C GLY A 97 -2.18 -3.85 7.16
N ALA A 98 -1.65 -2.91 7.94
CA ALA A 98 -0.30 -2.40 7.81
C ALA A 98 0.76 -3.48 8.06
N GLU A 99 0.56 -4.38 9.03
CA GLU A 99 1.47 -5.52 9.24
C GLU A 99 1.48 -6.47 8.04
N LYS A 100 0.30 -6.81 7.49
CA LYS A 100 0.17 -7.66 6.29
C LYS A 100 0.85 -7.04 5.07
N TYR A 101 0.59 -5.76 4.83
CA TYR A 101 1.19 -5.03 3.71
C TYR A 101 2.70 -4.87 3.87
N THR A 102 3.17 -4.51 5.07
CA THR A 102 4.62 -4.37 5.35
C THR A 102 5.35 -5.68 5.10
N LYS A 103 4.78 -6.82 5.53
CA LYS A 103 5.32 -8.15 5.25
C LYS A 103 5.41 -8.40 3.74
N PHE A 104 4.34 -8.19 2.99
CA PHE A 104 4.33 -8.36 1.54
C PHE A 104 5.35 -7.47 0.82
N LEU A 105 5.38 -6.16 1.13
CA LEU A 105 6.28 -5.23 0.48
C LEU A 105 7.74 -5.53 0.79
N SER A 106 8.07 -5.89 2.03
CA SER A 106 9.44 -6.29 2.41
C SER A 106 9.89 -7.56 1.69
N GLU A 107 9.04 -8.58 1.59
CA GLU A 107 9.31 -9.80 0.80
C GLU A 107 9.50 -9.49 -0.70
N TYR A 108 8.65 -8.63 -1.27
CA TYR A 108 8.77 -8.18 -2.67
C TYR A 108 10.11 -7.47 -2.91
N LEU A 109 10.49 -6.54 -2.02
CA LEU A 109 11.72 -5.77 -2.14
C LEU A 109 12.97 -6.67 -2.05
N ILE A 110 13.01 -7.61 -1.10
CA ILE A 110 14.13 -8.54 -0.93
C ILE A 110 14.25 -9.48 -2.14
N LYS A 111 13.13 -9.93 -2.70
CA LYS A 111 13.13 -10.83 -3.86
C LYS A 111 13.54 -10.12 -5.15
N LYS A 112 13.09 -8.88 -5.35
CA LYS A 112 13.32 -8.12 -6.59
C LYS A 112 14.67 -7.40 -6.61
N TYR A 113 15.16 -6.96 -5.45
CA TYR A 113 16.37 -6.16 -5.35
C TYR A 113 17.39 -6.82 -4.42
N SER A 114 18.65 -6.79 -4.82
CA SER A 114 19.77 -7.20 -3.98
C SER A 114 20.08 -6.13 -2.93
N LEU A 115 19.24 -6.05 -1.90
CA LEU A 115 19.41 -5.07 -0.81
C LEU A 115 20.48 -5.56 0.18
N PRO A 116 21.47 -4.73 0.54
CA PRO A 116 22.47 -5.08 1.53
C PRO A 116 21.86 -5.18 2.93
N ASP A 117 22.31 -6.15 3.71
CA ASP A 117 21.96 -6.22 5.13
C ASP A 117 22.72 -5.16 5.92
N ARG A 118 22.01 -4.11 6.31
CA ARG A 118 22.56 -2.95 7.03
C ARG A 118 22.45 -3.07 8.56
N ARG A 119 21.95 -4.20 9.11
CA ARG A 119 21.67 -4.35 10.56
C ARG A 119 22.87 -4.14 11.47
N LYS A 120 24.07 -4.51 11.01
CA LYS A 120 25.31 -4.39 11.78
C LYS A 120 25.99 -3.02 11.64
N GLU A 121 25.49 -2.15 10.78
CA GLU A 121 26.12 -0.86 10.53
C GLU A 121 25.78 0.16 11.62
N ARG A 122 26.83 0.81 12.15
CA ARG A 122 26.71 1.80 13.23
C ARG A 122 25.69 2.90 12.94
N LYS A 123 25.59 3.33 11.68
CA LYS A 123 24.66 4.39 11.24
C LYS A 123 23.20 4.05 11.55
N TYR A 124 22.81 2.78 11.52
CA TYR A 124 21.43 2.32 11.70
C TYR A 124 21.18 1.67 13.08
N GLN A 125 22.19 1.61 13.96
CA GLN A 125 22.04 0.96 15.27
C GLN A 125 20.90 1.54 16.11
N LYS A 126 20.68 2.86 16.06
CA LYS A 126 19.56 3.51 16.76
C LYS A 126 18.21 3.00 16.24
N ASP A 127 18.09 2.82 14.93
CA ASP A 127 16.86 2.35 14.31
C ASP A 127 16.55 0.92 14.76
N PHE A 128 17.56 0.03 14.72
CA PHE A 128 17.42 -1.37 15.11
C PHE A 128 17.21 -1.56 16.62
N ASN A 129 17.95 -0.82 17.45
CA ASN A 129 17.95 -1.03 18.90
C ASN A 129 16.85 -0.26 19.64
N PHE A 130 16.32 0.82 19.06
CA PHE A 130 15.35 1.69 19.74
C PHE A 130 14.05 1.87 18.97
N LEU A 131 14.11 2.18 17.66
CA LEU A 131 12.89 2.46 16.89
C LEU A 131 12.06 1.19 16.66
N ILE A 132 12.70 0.06 16.33
CA ILE A 132 11.97 -1.20 16.11
C ILE A 132 11.25 -1.69 17.39
N PRO A 133 11.89 -1.76 18.58
CA PRO A 133 11.19 -2.14 19.81
C PRO A 133 10.03 -1.19 20.13
N LYS A 134 10.24 0.13 20.02
CA LYS A 134 9.19 1.13 20.24
C LYS A 134 8.02 0.98 19.27
N TRP A 135 8.32 0.69 18.01
CA TRP A 135 7.28 0.41 17.02
C TRP A 135 6.48 -0.84 17.39
N LYS A 136 7.14 -1.93 17.83
CA LYS A 136 6.45 -3.14 18.31
C LYS A 136 5.56 -2.86 19.51
N GLU A 137 6.04 -2.08 20.47
CA GLU A 137 5.23 -1.67 21.63
C GLU A 137 3.99 -0.86 21.19
N ASN A 138 4.17 0.09 20.29
CA ASN A 138 3.06 0.88 19.74
C ASN A 138 2.04 0.01 18.99
N VAL A 139 2.50 -0.97 18.19
CA VAL A 139 1.63 -1.94 17.50
C VAL A 139 0.78 -2.69 18.51
N GLU A 140 1.40 -3.26 19.55
CA GLU A 140 0.69 -4.04 20.57
C GLU A 140 -0.30 -3.17 21.37
N LYS A 141 0.08 -1.93 21.67
CA LYS A 141 -0.81 -0.97 22.32
C LYS A 141 -2.04 -0.65 21.46
N ILE A 142 -1.83 -0.30 20.19
CA ILE A 142 -2.92 0.04 19.27
C ILE A 142 -3.83 -1.17 19.03
N LYS A 143 -3.28 -2.39 18.92
CA LYS A 143 -4.10 -3.60 18.81
C LYS A 143 -5.02 -3.76 20.02
N LYS A 144 -4.51 -3.58 21.25
CA LYS A 144 -5.35 -3.63 22.46
C LYS A 144 -6.45 -2.57 22.46
N GLU A 145 -6.15 -1.35 22.02
CA GLU A 145 -7.14 -0.29 21.87
C GLU A 145 -8.22 -0.67 20.85
N ILE A 146 -7.83 -1.23 19.70
CA ILE A 146 -8.79 -1.72 18.69
C ILE A 146 -9.64 -2.85 19.25
N GLU A 147 -9.07 -3.83 19.96
CA GLU A 147 -9.84 -4.92 20.58
C GLU A 147 -10.85 -4.42 21.63
N ALA A 148 -10.51 -3.37 22.38
CA ALA A 148 -11.45 -2.74 23.30
C ALA A 148 -12.58 -2.01 22.53
N ILE A 149 -12.24 -1.28 21.46
CA ILE A 149 -13.21 -0.57 20.62
C ILE A 149 -14.13 -1.54 19.87
N LYS A 150 -13.64 -2.73 19.48
CA LYS A 150 -14.44 -3.76 18.79
C LYS A 150 -15.73 -4.15 19.52
N GLN A 151 -15.75 -4.00 20.83
CA GLN A 151 -16.89 -4.33 21.69
C GLN A 151 -17.91 -3.19 21.79
N THR A 152 -17.61 -2.01 21.23
CA THR A 152 -18.49 -0.86 21.27
C THR A 152 -19.56 -0.94 20.19
N LYS A 153 -20.76 -0.44 20.49
CA LYS A 153 -21.89 -0.40 19.56
C LYS A 153 -21.52 0.37 18.27
N THR A 154 -20.80 1.48 18.40
CA THR A 154 -20.37 2.32 17.27
C THR A 154 -19.48 1.56 16.29
N TYR A 155 -18.53 0.76 16.79
CA TYR A 155 -17.67 -0.02 15.90
C TYR A 155 -18.42 -1.14 15.18
N LEU A 156 -19.40 -1.76 15.85
CA LEU A 156 -20.26 -2.77 15.21
C LEU A 156 -21.13 -2.16 14.11
N GLU A 157 -21.66 -0.95 14.34
CA GLU A 157 -22.38 -0.17 13.32
C GLU A 157 -21.47 0.18 12.13
N ASP A 158 -20.23 0.62 12.39
CA ASP A 158 -19.23 0.90 11.34
C ASP A 158 -18.87 -0.37 10.54
N ILE A 159 -18.72 -1.52 11.19
CA ILE A 159 -18.51 -2.80 10.51
C ILE A 159 -19.69 -3.14 9.61
N GLU A 160 -20.91 -2.95 10.10
CA GLU A 160 -22.11 -3.29 9.33
C GLU A 160 -22.25 -2.39 8.10
N ILE A 161 -21.95 -1.09 8.23
CA ILE A 161 -21.85 -0.16 7.10
C ILE A 161 -20.81 -0.66 6.08
N ARG A 162 -19.61 -1.05 6.54
CA ARG A 162 -18.55 -1.57 5.65
C ARG A 162 -18.97 -2.86 4.96
N LYS A 163 -19.65 -3.77 5.65
CA LYS A 163 -20.17 -5.01 5.06
C LYS A 163 -21.21 -4.74 3.99
N ASN A 164 -22.12 -3.80 4.22
CA ASN A 164 -23.16 -3.40 3.27
C ASN A 164 -22.60 -2.66 2.04
N ILE A 165 -21.47 -1.95 2.20
CA ILE A 165 -20.71 -1.39 1.09
C ILE A 165 -19.94 -2.48 0.31
N ASN A 166 -19.63 -3.61 0.96
CA ASN A 166 -18.88 -4.74 0.38
C ASN A 166 -19.78 -5.91 -0.13
N SER A 167 -21.10 -5.81 0.00
CA SER A 167 -22.11 -6.83 -0.39
C SER A 167 -22.81 -6.51 -1.69
#